data_AF-A0A0S4L170-F1
#
_entry.id   AF-A0A0S4L170-F1
#
_cell.length_a   1.000
_cell.length_b   1.000
_cell.length_c   1.000
_cell.angle_alpha   90.00
_cell.angle_beta   90.00
_cell.angle_gamma   90.00
#
_symmetry.space_group_name_H-M   'P 1'
#
loop_
_entity.id
_entity.type
_entity.pdbx_description
1 polymer ?
#
loop_
_entity_poly.entity_id
_entity_poly.type
_entity_poly.pdbx_seq_one_letter_code
_entity_poly.pdbx_strand_id
1 'polypeptide(L)'
;MSRLAAIREASLTRLRPVLMTSAATIFSHFPLVLGTGPGAAARKSIGMILVTEMTVGTLFTLFVVPIFYSLLAAQYQSAPVSETKSETALIPVEADA
;
A
#
# COMPACT_ATOMS: atom_id res chain seq x y z
N MET A 1 20.98 10.97 -5.64
CA MET A 1 19.79 11.48 -4.94
C MET A 1 20.02 11.42 -3.43
N SER A 2 19.52 12.39 -2.65
CA SER A 2 19.62 12.32 -1.19
C SER A 2 18.73 11.19 -0.63
N ARG A 3 19.12 10.54 0.47
CA ARG A 3 18.34 9.43 1.08
C ARG A 3 16.87 9.79 1.33
N LEU A 4 16.59 11.03 1.73
CA LEU A 4 15.23 11.52 1.93
C LEU A 4 14.42 11.59 0.63
N ALA A 5 15.06 11.99 -0.49
CA ALA A 5 14.40 11.98 -1.79
C ALA A 5 14.06 10.56 -2.24
N ALA A 6 14.98 9.60 -2.05
CA ALA A 6 14.77 8.19 -2.37
C ALA A 6 13.65 7.54 -1.53
N ILE A 7 13.60 7.82 -0.21
CA ILE A 7 12.54 7.33 0.67
C ILE A 7 11.18 7.93 0.29
N ARG A 8 11.12 9.22 -0.06
CA ARG A 8 9.89 9.88 -0.50
C ARG A 8 9.36 9.28 -1.79
N GLU A 9 10.23 9.05 -2.77
CA GLU A 9 9.87 8.43 -4.04
C GLU A 9 9.39 6.99 -3.87
N ALA A 10 10.12 6.18 -3.09
CA ALA A 10 9.72 4.82 -2.75
C ALA A 10 8.37 4.76 -2.01
N SER A 11 8.12 5.71 -1.11
CA SER A 11 6.86 5.82 -0.38
C SER A 11 5.71 6.18 -1.32
N LEU A 12 5.90 7.12 -2.25
CA LEU A 12 4.88 7.52 -3.22
C LEU A 12 4.49 6.38 -4.17
N THR A 13 5.44 5.55 -4.59
CA THR A 13 5.19 4.39 -5.47
C THR A 13 4.27 3.36 -4.83
N ARG A 14 4.30 3.19 -3.50
CA ARG A 14 3.45 2.24 -2.77
C ARG A 14 2.18 2.89 -2.19
N LEU A 15 2.27 4.16 -1.80
CA LEU A 15 1.16 4.89 -1.21
C LEU A 15 0.03 5.14 -2.22
N ARG A 16 0.35 5.35 -3.51
CA ARG A 16 -0.66 5.48 -4.57
C ARG A 16 -1.57 4.24 -4.69
N PRO A 17 -1.02 3.02 -4.84
CA PRO A 17 -1.83 1.81 -4.86
C PRO A 17 -2.66 1.56 -3.58
N VAL A 18 -2.11 1.86 -2.41
CA VAL A 18 -2.83 1.68 -1.12
C VAL A 18 -3.99 2.68 -0.99
N LEU A 19 -3.77 3.93 -1.39
CA LEU A 19 -4.85 4.93 -1.41
C LEU A 19 -5.88 4.65 -2.49
N MET A 20 -5.48 4.14 -3.66
CA MET A 20 -6.39 3.80 -4.74
C MET A 20 -7.35 2.67 -4.34
N THR A 21 -6.82 1.63 -3.69
CA THR A 21 -7.62 0.48 -3.23
C THR A 21 -8.55 0.85 -2.08
N SER A 22 -8.04 1.53 -1.05
CA SER A 22 -8.88 2.01 0.05
C SER A 22 -9.99 2.96 -0.41
N ALA A 23 -9.68 3.90 -1.32
CA ALA A 23 -10.69 4.77 -1.91
C ALA A 23 -11.76 3.98 -2.68
N ALA A 24 -11.36 3.02 -3.53
CA ALA A 24 -12.29 2.17 -4.26
C ALA A 24 -13.23 1.39 -3.32
N THR A 25 -12.71 0.84 -2.22
CA THR A 25 -13.52 0.13 -1.23
C THR A 25 -14.51 1.08 -0.54
N ILE A 26 -14.07 2.28 -0.16
CA ILE A 26 -14.96 3.28 0.46
C ILE A 26 -16.08 3.68 -0.51
N PHE A 27 -15.75 3.99 -1.77
CA PHE A 27 -16.75 4.34 -2.80
C PHE A 27 -17.70 3.19 -3.14
N SER A 28 -17.24 1.94 -3.04
CA SER A 28 -18.10 0.75 -3.22
C SER A 28 -19.15 0.60 -2.11
N HIS A 29 -18.80 0.91 -0.86
CA HIS A 29 -19.68 0.73 0.30
C HIS A 29 -20.49 1.98 0.67
N PHE A 30 -20.03 3.16 0.29
CA PHE A 30 -20.73 4.42 0.48
C PHE A 30 -22.21 4.42 0.00
N PRO A 31 -22.56 3.91 -1.20
CA PRO A 31 -23.95 3.88 -1.67
C PRO A 31 -24.84 2.89 -0.89
N LEU A 32 -24.27 1.87 -0.25
CA LEU A 32 -25.03 0.91 0.57
C LEU A 32 -25.56 1.52 1.87
N VAL A 33 -24.92 2.59 2.37
CA VAL A 33 -25.29 3.26 3.63
C VAL A 33 -26.38 4.32 3.43
N LEU A 34 -26.45 4.92 2.24
CA LEU A 34 -27.41 5.99 1.90
C LEU A 34 -28.80 5.47 1.51
N GLY A 35 -28.92 4.20 1.11
CA GLY A 35 -30.19 3.60 0.72
C GLY A 35 -31.07 3.23 1.92
N THR A 36 -32.17 3.94 2.12
CA THR A 36 -33.21 3.57 3.09
C THR A 36 -34.24 2.65 2.43
N GLY A 37 -34.42 1.42 2.94
CA GLY A 37 -35.37 0.44 2.44
C GLY A 37 -35.34 -0.89 3.22
N PRO A 38 -36.13 -1.89 2.82
CA PRO A 38 -36.15 -3.21 3.49
C PRO A 38 -34.74 -3.84 3.53
N GLY A 39 -34.31 -4.28 4.71
CA GLY A 39 -32.96 -4.82 4.91
C GLY A 39 -31.85 -3.76 5.04
N ALA A 40 -32.17 -2.47 5.18
CA ALA A 40 -31.19 -1.41 5.41
C ALA A 40 -30.38 -1.61 6.71
N ALA A 41 -30.98 -2.21 7.75
CA ALA A 41 -30.27 -2.53 8.99
C ALA A 41 -29.11 -3.51 8.76
N ALA A 42 -29.32 -4.55 7.94
CA ALA A 42 -28.29 -5.53 7.60
C ALA A 42 -27.17 -4.90 6.74
N ARG A 43 -27.53 -4.07 5.76
CA ARG A 43 -26.57 -3.36 4.90
C ARG A 43 -25.70 -2.37 5.68
N LYS A 44 -26.31 -1.63 6.61
CA LYS A 44 -25.60 -0.70 7.49
C LYS A 44 -24.62 -1.45 8.43
N SER A 45 -25.02 -2.61 8.95
CA SER A 45 -24.16 -3.44 9.80
C SER A 45 -22.90 -3.91 9.06
N ILE A 46 -23.05 -4.55 7.89
CA ILE A 46 -21.90 -5.01 7.10
C ILE A 46 -21.05 -3.86 6.56
N GLY A 47 -21.68 -2.74 6.17
CA GLY A 47 -20.98 -1.54 5.71
C GLY A 47 -20.09 -0.92 6.78
N MET A 48 -20.57 -0.81 8.02
CA MET A 48 -19.78 -0.29 9.15
C MET A 48 -18.56 -1.15 9.47
N ILE A 49 -18.70 -2.49 9.41
CA ILE A 49 -17.60 -3.43 9.63
C ILE A 49 -16.50 -3.20 8.58
N LEU A 50 -16.87 -3.14 7.29
CA LEU A 50 -15.92 -2.98 6.19
C LEU A 50 -15.21 -1.61 6.21
N VAL A 51 -15.92 -0.54 6.54
CA VAL A 51 -15.30 0.79 6.69
C VAL A 51 -14.30 0.81 7.85
N THR A 52 -14.68 0.18 8.97
CA THR A 52 -13.81 0.10 10.15
C THR A 52 -12.59 -0.77 9.88
N GLU A 53 -12.76 -1.92 9.24
CA GLU A 53 -11.69 -2.84 8.87
C GLU A 53 -10.75 -2.22 7.83
N MET A 54 -11.25 -1.58 6.77
CA MET A 54 -10.38 -0.90 5.81
C MET A 54 -9.55 0.20 6.46
N THR A 55 -10.15 0.97 7.36
CA THR A 55 -9.43 2.03 8.06
C THR A 55 -8.39 1.44 9.01
N VAL A 56 -8.83 0.61 9.95
CA VAL A 56 -7.99 0.04 11.01
C VAL A 56 -6.97 -0.95 10.44
N GLY A 57 -7.37 -1.80 9.49
CA GLY A 57 -6.54 -2.81 8.84
C GLY A 57 -5.47 -2.21 7.93
N THR A 58 -5.77 -1.13 7.20
CA THR A 58 -4.75 -0.42 6.40
C THR A 58 -3.71 0.24 7.30
N LEU A 59 -4.15 0.93 8.35
CA LEU A 59 -3.26 1.52 9.36
C LEU A 59 -2.43 0.42 10.04
N PHE A 60 -3.08 -0.63 10.54
CA PHE A 60 -2.43 -1.77 11.18
C PHE A 60 -1.38 -2.39 10.26
N THR A 61 -1.71 -2.70 9.01
CA THR A 61 -0.76 -3.28 8.04
C THR A 61 0.42 -2.35 7.75
N LEU A 62 0.16 -1.06 7.52
CA LEU A 62 1.21 -0.07 7.26
C LEU A 62 2.19 0.09 8.43
N PHE A 63 1.77 -0.14 9.67
CA PHE A 63 2.64 -0.07 10.85
C PHE A 63 3.24 -1.43 11.24
N VAL A 64 2.44 -2.49 11.23
CA VAL A 64 2.82 -3.82 11.68
C VAL A 64 3.81 -4.47 10.72
N VAL A 65 3.57 -4.39 9.41
CA VAL A 65 4.48 -4.99 8.42
C VAL A 65 5.91 -4.42 8.54
N PRO A 66 6.16 -3.10 8.59
CA PRO A 66 7.53 -2.59 8.76
C PRO A 66 8.12 -2.86 10.13
N ILE A 67 7.32 -2.88 11.21
CA ILE A 67 7.82 -3.25 12.55
C ILE A 67 8.30 -4.70 12.53
N PHE A 68 7.46 -5.63 12.07
CA PHE A 68 7.82 -7.04 11.96
C PHE A 68 8.97 -7.25 10.98
N TYR A 69 8.98 -6.55 9.84
CA TYR A 69 10.11 -6.60 8.91
C TYR A 69 11.40 -6.11 9.55
N SER A 70 11.38 -5.03 10.33
CA SER A 70 12.57 -4.52 11.03
C SER A 70 13.04 -5.48 12.12
N LEU A 71 12.13 -6.11 12.86
CA LEU A 71 12.47 -7.12 13.86
C LEU A 71 13.09 -8.35 13.20
N LEU A 72 12.47 -8.84 12.12
CA LEU A 72 12.93 -9.97 11.33
C LEU A 72 14.26 -9.68 10.62
N ALA A 73 14.44 -8.45 10.11
CA ALA A 73 15.68 -8.00 9.50
C ALA A 73 16.79 -7.86 10.54
N ALA A 74 16.50 -7.40 11.76
CA ALA A 74 17.48 -7.31 12.85
C ALA A 74 18.04 -8.69 13.23
N GLN A 75 17.20 -9.72 13.25
CA GLN A 75 17.62 -11.11 13.49
C GLN A 75 18.22 -11.80 12.24
N TYR A 76 18.03 -11.25 11.04
CA TYR A 76 18.62 -11.74 9.78
C TYR A 76 19.81 -10.89 9.29
N GLN A 77 20.39 -10.01 10.12
CA GLN A 77 21.64 -9.28 9.81
C GLN A 77 22.91 -10.18 9.79
N SER A 78 22.78 -11.42 9.33
CA SER A 78 23.90 -12.29 8.95
C SER A 78 24.08 -12.43 7.44
N ALA A 79 23.35 -11.67 6.61
CA ALA A 79 23.66 -11.55 5.18
C ALA A 79 23.52 -10.10 4.71
N PRO A 80 24.60 -9.46 4.21
CA PRO A 80 24.50 -8.15 3.60
C PRO A 80 23.67 -8.31 2.33
N VAL A 81 22.45 -7.78 2.32
CA VAL A 81 21.76 -7.49 1.06
C VAL A 81 22.50 -6.32 0.44
N SER A 82 23.59 -6.66 -0.25
CA SER A 82 24.30 -5.81 -1.18
C SER A 82 23.26 -5.22 -2.12
N GLU A 83 23.23 -3.90 -2.20
CA GLU A 83 22.59 -3.17 -3.28
C GLU A 83 23.07 -3.77 -4.60
N THR A 84 22.26 -4.64 -5.21
CA THR A 84 22.42 -5.02 -6.61
C THR A 84 22.08 -3.78 -7.43
N LYS A 85 23.12 -2.96 -7.61
CA LYS A 85 23.35 -2.14 -8.79
C LYS A 85 23.05 -3.01 -10.02
N SER A 86 21.89 -2.83 -10.62
CA SER A 86 21.56 -3.35 -11.95
C SER A 86 20.48 -2.41 -12.50
N GLU A 87 20.82 -1.47 -13.37
CA GLU A 87 21.08 -1.65 -14.81
C GLU A 87 19.93 -1.00 -15.59
N THR A 88 20.03 0.32 -15.79
CA THR A 88 19.28 1.06 -16.84
C THR A 88 20.18 2.11 -17.49
N ALA A 89 21.50 1.99 -17.33
CA ALA A 89 22.49 2.82 -18.00
C ALA A 89 23.33 1.96 -18.95
N LEU A 90 22.68 1.31 -19.93
CA LEU A 90 23.26 0.80 -21.18
C LEU A 90 22.16 0.12 -22.01
N ILE A 91 21.25 0.91 -22.57
CA ILE A 91 20.79 0.61 -23.93
C ILE A 91 21.23 1.81 -24.76
N PRO A 92 22.32 1.72 -25.53
CA PRO A 92 22.49 2.63 -26.64
C PRO A 92 21.35 2.31 -27.60
N VAL A 93 20.48 3.28 -27.86
CA VAL A 93 19.66 3.27 -29.07
C VAL A 93 20.66 3.47 -30.20
N GLU A 94 21.17 2.34 -30.69
CA GLU A 94 21.89 2.27 -31.95
C GLU A 94 20.94 2.82 -33.03
N ALA A 95 21.31 3.98 -33.55
CA ALA A 95 20.79 4.47 -34.81
C ALA A 95 21.46 3.65 -35.92
N ASP A 96 20.74 2.72 -36.55
CA ASP A 96 20.85 2.39 -37.99
C ASP A 96 19.83 1.30 -38.37
N ALA A 97 18.79 1.68 -39.12
CA ALA A 97 18.14 0.93 -40.21
C ALA A 97 16.92 1.70 -40.74
#